data_AF-A0A8K0K3Q8-F1
#
_entry.id   AF-A0A8K0K3Q8-F1
#
_cell.length_a   1.000
_cell.length_b   1.000
_cell.length_c   1.000
_cell.angle_alpha   90.00
_cell.angle_beta   90.00
_cell.angle_gamma   90.00
#
_symmetry.space_group_name_H-M   'P 1'
#
loop_
_entity.id
_entity.type
_entity.pdbx_description
1 polymer ?
#
loop_
_entity_poly.entity_id
_entity_poly.type
_entity_poly.pdbx_seq_one_letter_code
_entity_poly.pdbx_strand_id
1 'polypeptide(L)'
;MFLLHMDDILPNSLGKRSSDNTSGCSSICINYPDNEILGHNEDALPEVLNHWYLVSAHIISEEPEGRWKVTEEKFTSLCYAGHLPGFTMSYNHHGFVYSINIVSANRLHSGKT
;
A
#
# COMPACT_ATOMS: atom_id res chain seq x y z
N MET A 1 2.50 6.18 -5.56
CA MET A 1 3.54 5.25 -6.05
C MET A 1 4.82 5.94 -6.56
N PHE A 2 4.75 7.14 -7.17
CA PHE A 2 5.93 7.88 -7.65
C PHE A 2 6.91 8.29 -6.53
N LEU A 3 6.41 8.71 -5.36
CA LEU A 3 7.25 9.24 -4.27
C LEU A 3 8.11 8.17 -3.57
N LEU A 4 7.63 6.92 -3.48
CA LEU A 4 8.36 5.84 -2.80
C LEU A 4 9.63 5.42 -3.54
N HIS A 5 9.63 5.55 -4.86
CA HIS A 5 10.82 5.26 -5.66
C HIS A 5 11.82 6.42 -5.64
N MET A 6 11.44 7.63 -5.18
CA MET A 6 12.40 8.74 -5.09
C MET A 6 13.47 8.49 -4.03
N ASP A 7 13.16 7.76 -2.97
CA ASP A 7 14.11 7.40 -1.92
C ASP A 7 15.19 6.43 -2.40
N ASP A 8 14.95 5.69 -3.50
CA ASP A 8 15.96 4.86 -4.16
C ASP A 8 16.62 5.58 -5.35
N ILE A 9 15.85 6.33 -6.15
CA ILE A 9 16.34 7.03 -7.35
C ILE A 9 17.28 8.18 -6.98
N LEU A 10 16.96 8.98 -5.96
CA LEU A 10 17.75 10.15 -5.59
C LEU A 10 19.13 9.75 -5.05
N PRO A 11 19.26 8.83 -4.07
CA PRO A 11 20.59 8.39 -3.63
C PRO A 11 21.38 7.76 -4.77
N ASN A 12 20.76 6.90 -5.59
CA ASN A 12 21.43 6.25 -6.71
C ASN A 12 21.97 7.27 -7.74
N SER A 13 21.18 8.30 -8.08
CA SER A 13 21.59 9.39 -8.97
C SER A 13 22.71 10.25 -8.39
N LEU A 14 22.81 10.33 -7.06
CA LEU A 14 23.85 11.06 -6.33
C LEU A 14 25.06 10.19 -5.96
N GLY A 15 25.12 8.93 -6.44
CA GLY A 15 26.19 7.99 -6.09
C GLY A 15 26.20 7.61 -4.60
N LYS A 16 25.11 7.86 -3.88
CA LYS A 16 24.89 7.48 -2.49
C LYS A 16 24.13 6.17 -2.44
N ARG A 17 24.44 5.33 -1.46
CA ARG A 17 23.62 4.15 -1.18
C ARG A 17 22.28 4.63 -0.62
N SER A 18 21.15 4.11 -1.12
CA SER A 18 19.89 4.28 -0.38
C SER A 18 20.07 3.62 0.99
N SER A 19 19.44 4.17 2.02
CA SER A 19 19.54 3.61 3.36
C SER A 19 19.07 2.15 3.31
N ASP A 20 19.84 1.21 3.89
CA ASP A 20 19.48 -0.22 4.04
C ASP A 20 18.22 -0.44 4.93
N ASN A 21 17.43 0.61 5.16
CA ASN A 21 16.21 0.61 5.96
C ASN A 21 15.05 0.03 5.15
N THR A 22 15.17 -1.21 4.70
CA THR A 22 13.99 -1.94 4.22
C THR A 22 13.17 -2.32 5.44
N SER A 23 12.09 -1.60 5.72
CA SER A 23 11.02 -2.13 6.57
C SER A 23 10.32 -3.22 5.77
N GLY A 24 10.20 -4.42 6.35
CA GLY A 24 9.70 -5.59 5.65
C GLY A 24 8.34 -5.98 6.20
N CYS A 25 7.27 -5.75 5.45
CA CYS A 25 5.97 -6.26 5.86
C CYS A 25 5.87 -7.78 5.59
N SER A 26 4.93 -8.44 6.24
CA SER A 26 4.56 -9.83 5.93
C SER A 26 3.04 -9.98 5.88
N SER A 27 2.58 -10.88 5.02
CA SER A 27 1.17 -11.21 4.88
C SER A 27 0.95 -12.71 4.95
N ILE A 28 -0.11 -13.13 5.64
CA ILE A 28 -0.56 -14.52 5.73
C ILE A 28 -1.99 -14.58 5.19
N CYS A 29 -2.23 -15.47 4.23
CA CYS A 29 -3.56 -15.77 3.72
C CYS A 29 -3.96 -17.18 4.14
N ILE A 30 -5.07 -17.30 4.86
CA ILE A 30 -5.69 -18.58 5.23
C ILE A 30 -6.95 -18.71 4.39
N ASN A 31 -6.98 -19.72 3.53
CA ASN A 31 -8.13 -20.04 2.69
C ASN A 31 -8.79 -21.33 3.22
N TYR A 32 -9.70 -21.16 4.18
CA TYR A 32 -10.50 -22.24 4.75
C TYR A 32 -11.96 -22.08 4.30
N PRO A 33 -12.73 -23.17 4.08
CA PRO A 33 -14.13 -23.07 3.69
C PRO A 33 -14.92 -22.12 4.60
N ASP A 34 -15.62 -21.17 3.99
CA ASP A 34 -16.43 -20.13 4.63
C ASP A 34 -15.66 -19.21 5.60
N ASN A 35 -14.32 -19.27 5.62
CA ASN A 35 -13.46 -18.54 6.55
C ASN A 35 -12.13 -18.15 5.89
N GLU A 36 -12.19 -17.24 4.91
CA GLU A 36 -11.01 -16.61 4.33
C GLU A 36 -10.48 -15.48 5.24
N ILE A 37 -9.21 -15.55 5.60
CA ILE A 37 -8.57 -14.57 6.48
C ILE A 37 -7.29 -14.07 5.81
N LEU A 38 -7.16 -12.75 5.69
CA LEU A 38 -5.91 -12.08 5.33
C LEU A 38 -5.36 -11.35 6.55
N GLY A 39 -4.23 -11.81 7.07
CA GLY A 39 -3.46 -11.16 8.13
C GLY A 39 -2.24 -10.43 7.57
N HIS A 40 -1.90 -9.29 8.16
CA HIS A 40 -0.77 -8.47 7.74
C HIS A 40 -0.14 -7.77 8.96
N ASN A 41 1.19 -7.79 9.07
CA ASN A 41 1.91 -6.83 9.89
C ASN A 41 2.44 -5.71 8.99
N GLU A 42 2.33 -4.49 9.49
CA GLU A 42 2.91 -3.33 8.85
C GLU A 42 4.19 -2.96 9.59
N ASP A 43 5.34 -3.14 8.92
CA ASP A 43 6.64 -2.75 9.43
C ASP A 43 7.00 -1.37 8.83
N ALA A 44 7.33 -0.42 9.70
CA ALA A 44 7.59 0.96 9.32
C ALA A 44 8.89 1.50 9.94
N LEU A 45 9.35 2.63 9.42
CA LEU A 45 10.43 3.39 10.06
C LEU A 45 10.01 3.90 11.45
N PRO A 46 10.92 3.96 12.44
CA PRO A 46 10.60 4.45 13.79
C PRO A 46 9.98 5.85 13.82
N GLU A 47 10.34 6.72 12.87
CA GLU A 47 9.80 8.07 12.73
C GLU A 47 8.29 8.09 12.46
N VAL A 48 7.77 7.00 11.90
CA VAL A 48 6.34 6.83 11.58
C VAL A 48 5.54 6.28 12.76
N LEU A 49 6.22 5.86 13.84
CA LEU A 49 5.56 5.43 15.06
C LEU A 49 4.64 6.55 15.58
N ASN A 50 3.38 6.21 15.86
CA ASN A 50 2.30 7.14 16.24
C ASN A 50 1.87 8.14 15.14
N HIS A 51 2.34 7.99 13.90
CA HIS A 51 1.94 8.81 12.74
C HIS A 51 1.16 8.00 11.69
N TRP A 52 0.33 7.07 12.18
CA TRP A 52 -0.57 6.26 11.38
C TRP A 52 -2.01 6.59 11.73
N TYR A 53 -2.90 6.46 10.75
CA TYR A 53 -4.32 6.70 10.93
C TYR A 53 -5.13 5.76 10.04
N LEU A 54 -6.37 5.52 10.43
CA LEU A 54 -7.33 4.82 9.59
C LEU A 54 -8.18 5.86 8.86
N VAL A 55 -8.28 5.73 7.54
CA VAL A 55 -9.28 6.46 6.76
C VAL A 55 -10.44 5.52 6.50
N SER A 56 -11.62 5.90 6.97
CA SER A 56 -12.89 5.32 6.55
C SER A 56 -13.56 6.30 5.59
N ALA A 57 -13.60 5.97 4.31
CA ALA A 57 -14.15 6.82 3.27
C ALA A 57 -15.44 6.24 2.72
N HIS A 58 -16.37 7.13 2.40
CA HIS A 58 -17.60 6.82 1.70
C HIS A 58 -17.70 7.75 0.49
N ILE A 59 -17.63 7.17 -0.70
CA ILE A 59 -17.65 7.85 -1.98
C ILE A 59 -18.99 7.56 -2.65
N ILE A 60 -19.69 8.62 -3.03
CA ILE A 60 -20.98 8.55 -3.74
C ILE A 60 -20.82 9.32 -5.05
N SER A 61 -21.12 8.67 -6.16
CA SER A 61 -21.17 9.29 -7.48
C SER A 61 -22.62 9.44 -7.94
N GLU A 62 -22.94 10.56 -8.59
CA GLU A 62 -24.28 10.79 -9.17
C GLU A 62 -24.56 9.82 -10.33
N GLU A 63 -23.53 9.50 -11.12
CA GLU A 63 -23.60 8.61 -12.27
C GLU A 63 -22.77 7.33 -12.03
N PRO A 64 -23.14 6.18 -12.63
CA PRO A 64 -22.37 4.93 -12.46
C PRO A 64 -20.97 4.98 -13.07
N GLU A 65 -19.95 4.74 -12.24
CA GLU A 65 -18.53 4.84 -12.63
C GLU A 65 -17.82 3.47 -12.70
N GLY A 66 -16.67 3.46 -13.40
CA GLY A 66 -15.79 2.29 -13.50
C GLY A 66 -16.30 1.14 -14.38
N ARG A 67 -15.57 0.02 -14.36
CA ARG A 67 -15.90 -1.20 -15.12
C ARG A 67 -17.23 -1.82 -14.68
N TRP A 68 -17.56 -1.69 -13.39
CA TRP A 68 -18.70 -2.35 -12.75
C TRP A 68 -19.92 -1.45 -12.58
N LYS A 69 -19.87 -0.19 -13.05
CA LYS A 69 -20.99 0.76 -12.98
C LYS A 69 -21.52 0.93 -11.55
N VAL A 70 -20.60 1.17 -10.62
CA VAL A 70 -20.94 1.40 -9.20
C VAL A 70 -21.17 2.89 -8.96
N THR A 71 -22.09 3.20 -8.05
CA THR A 71 -22.40 4.57 -7.60
C THR A 71 -21.98 4.82 -6.16
N GLU A 72 -21.61 3.77 -5.42
CA GLU A 72 -21.26 3.83 -4.01
C GLU A 72 -20.02 2.96 -3.74
N GLU A 73 -19.01 3.52 -3.10
CA GLU A 73 -17.82 2.81 -2.62
C GLU A 73 -17.55 3.20 -1.16
N LYS A 74 -17.27 2.20 -0.33
CA LYS A 74 -16.92 2.36 1.08
C LYS A 74 -15.70 1.52 1.36
N PHE A 75 -14.63 2.16 1.82
CA PHE A 75 -13.41 1.45 2.19
C PHE A 75 -12.82 2.00 3.48
N THR A 76 -12.08 1.12 4.15
CA THR A 76 -11.21 1.50 5.27
C THR A 76 -9.76 1.15 4.91
N SER A 77 -8.84 2.09 5.09
CA SER A 77 -7.42 1.89 4.79
C SER A 77 -6.53 2.42 5.91
N LEU A 78 -5.47 1.67 6.21
CA LEU A 78 -4.37 2.13 7.04
C LEU A 78 -3.49 3.11 6.23
N CYS A 79 -3.18 4.26 6.81
CA CYS A 79 -2.49 5.33 6.13
C CYS A 79 -1.34 5.87 6.99
N TYR A 80 -0.23 6.19 6.34
CA TYR A 80 0.82 7.02 6.91
C TYR A 80 0.51 8.50 6.67
N ALA A 81 0.88 9.36 7.63
CA ALA A 81 0.77 10.81 7.45
C ALA A 81 1.44 11.23 6.12
N GLY A 82 0.75 12.07 5.34
CA GLY A 82 1.23 12.54 4.04
C GLY A 82 1.11 11.53 2.87
N HIS A 83 0.66 10.31 3.12
CA HIS A 83 0.38 9.33 2.06
C HIS A 83 -1.12 9.28 1.75
N LEU A 84 -1.44 9.06 0.46
CA LEU A 84 -2.81 8.78 0.05
C LEU A 84 -3.27 7.42 0.59
N PRO A 85 -4.56 7.25 0.92
CA PRO A 85 -5.11 5.97 1.30
C PRO A 85 -4.86 4.88 0.27
N GLY A 86 -4.56 3.67 0.76
CA GLY A 86 -4.37 2.47 -0.03
C GLY A 86 -2.93 2.02 -0.28
N PHE A 87 -1.96 2.59 0.45
CA PHE A 87 -0.56 2.19 0.34
C PHE A 87 -0.16 0.98 1.21
N THR A 88 -0.85 0.71 2.32
CA THR A 88 -0.47 -0.33 3.28
C THR A 88 -1.37 -1.56 3.15
N MET A 89 -2.57 -1.49 3.74
CA MET A 89 -3.64 -2.48 3.66
C MET A 89 -5.00 -1.78 3.69
N SER A 90 -6.00 -2.45 3.13
CA SER A 90 -7.37 -1.93 3.09
C SER A 90 -8.37 -3.04 2.80
N TYR A 91 -9.62 -2.78 3.17
CA TYR A 91 -10.79 -3.52 2.72
C TYR A 91 -11.89 -2.59 2.27
N ASN A 92 -12.76 -3.07 1.38
CA ASN A 92 -13.96 -2.36 0.98
C ASN A 92 -15.25 -3.14 1.29
N HIS A 93 -16.40 -2.47 1.17
CA HIS A 93 -17.71 -3.05 1.48
C HIS A 93 -18.16 -4.14 0.50
N HIS A 94 -17.51 -4.25 -0.66
CA HIS A 94 -17.74 -5.34 -1.61
C HIS A 94 -17.00 -6.64 -1.25
N GLY A 95 -16.25 -6.65 -0.13
CA GLY A 95 -15.50 -7.82 0.33
C GLY A 95 -14.11 -7.95 -0.30
N PHE A 96 -13.63 -6.94 -1.04
CA PHE A 96 -12.25 -6.92 -1.51
C PHE A 96 -11.32 -6.50 -0.38
N VAL A 97 -10.29 -7.30 -0.13
CA VAL A 97 -9.29 -7.08 0.92
C VAL A 97 -7.91 -7.22 0.28
N TYR A 98 -6.99 -6.31 0.60
CA TYR A 98 -5.60 -6.40 0.15
C TYR A 98 -4.59 -5.94 1.21
N SER A 99 -3.36 -6.39 1.04
CA SER A 99 -2.17 -5.94 1.77
C SER A 99 -1.03 -5.71 0.77
N ILE A 100 -0.08 -4.85 1.11
CA ILE A 100 1.04 -4.49 0.26
C ILE A 100 2.33 -4.86 0.97
N ASN A 101 3.19 -5.59 0.26
CA ASN A 101 4.58 -5.82 0.69
C ASN A 101 5.49 -5.09 -0.29
N ILE A 102 6.32 -4.18 0.24
CA ILE A 102 7.30 -3.47 -0.59
C ILE A 102 8.38 -4.45 -0.98
N VAL A 103 8.61 -4.56 -2.29
CA VAL A 103 9.71 -5.36 -2.86
C VAL A 103 10.66 -4.41 -3.57
N SER A 104 11.95 -4.55 -3.28
CA SER A 104 13.01 -3.80 -3.96
C SER A 104 13.77 -4.70 -4.93
N ALA A 105 14.11 -4.16 -6.09
CA ALA A 105 14.91 -4.89 -7.06
C ALA A 105 16.37 -4.92 -6.58
N ASN A 106 16.96 -6.12 -6.48
CA ASN A 106 18.37 -6.27 -6.12
C ASN A 106 19.32 -5.55 -7.12
N ARG A 107 18.92 -5.44 -8.39
CA ARG A 107 19.67 -4.70 -9.40
C ARG A 107 18.74 -4.03 -10.40
N LEU A 108 18.87 -2.72 -10.54
CA LEU A 108 18.21 -1.94 -11.57
C LEU A 108 19.11 -1.88 -12.81
N HIS A 109 18.57 -2.30 -13.97
CA HIS A 109 19.27 -2.22 -15.25
C HIS A 109 18.74 -1.05 -16.07
N SER A 110 19.60 -0.09 -16.41
CA SER A 110 19.22 1.04 -17.27
C SER A 110 18.96 0.57 -18.71
N GLY A 111 17.97 1.17 -19.38
CA GLY A 111 17.70 0.98 -20.81
C GLY A 111 17.01 -0.34 -21.19
N LYS A 112 16.44 -1.06 -20.23
CA LYS A 112 15.60 -2.25 -20.50
C LYS A 112 14.17 -1.97 -20.05
N THR A 113 13.32 -1.61 -21.01
CA THR A 113 11.85 -1.65 -20.92
C THR A 113 11.34 -2.55 -22.02
#